data_AF-E1T8M1-F1
#
_entry.id   AF-E1T8M1-F1
#
_cell.length_a   1.000
_cell.length_b   1.000
_cell.length_c   1.000
_cell.angle_alpha   90.00
_cell.angle_beta   90.00
_cell.angle_gamma   90.00
#
_symmetry.space_group_name_H-M   'P 1'
#
loop_
_entity.id
_entity.type
_entity.pdbx_description
1 polymer ?
#
loop_
_entity_poly.entity_id
_entity_poly.type
_entity_poly.pdbx_seq_one_letter_code
_entity_poly.pdbx_strand_id
1 'polypeptide(L)'
;MTLTGNVGDGHWSVSAVTHSTTGGFDCSIKISHTAPEGEFNHEFKHSSIWPTEREAVLAGLREGMVWVQLKMSNTLSIGLSGAQRSHRSASDEARPASVRAANED
;
A
#
# COMPACT_ATOMS: atom_id res chain seq x y z
N MET A 1 -18.06 -1.45 4.54
CA MET A 1 -18.04 -1.61 3.06
C MET A 1 -16.62 -1.22 2.65
N THR A 2 -16.31 -1.04 1.37
CA THR A 2 -15.02 -0.48 0.96
C THR A 2 -15.34 0.78 0.17
N LEU A 3 -15.12 1.95 0.76
CA LEU A 3 -15.22 3.20 0.02
C LEU A 3 -13.92 3.40 -0.76
N THR A 4 -14.07 3.70 -2.03
CA THR A 4 -12.93 4.04 -2.90
C THR A 4 -13.13 5.42 -3.50
N GLY A 5 -12.02 6.07 -3.82
CA GLY A 5 -11.99 7.36 -4.49
C GLY A 5 -10.86 7.39 -5.50
N ASN A 6 -11.04 8.17 -6.57
CA ASN A 6 -10.02 8.41 -7.58
C ASN A 6 -10.04 9.88 -7.99
N VAL A 7 -8.87 10.47 -8.15
CA VAL A 7 -8.68 11.81 -8.72
C VAL A 7 -7.48 11.74 -9.66
N GLY A 8 -7.53 12.45 -10.78
CA GLY A 8 -6.43 12.47 -11.72
C GLY A 8 -6.62 13.55 -12.76
N ASP A 9 -5.53 13.86 -13.46
CA ASP A 9 -5.54 14.74 -14.61
C ASP A 9 -4.48 14.25 -15.60
N GLY A 10 -4.89 14.09 -16.87
CA GLY A 10 -4.08 13.67 -18.00
C GLY A 10 -3.18 12.47 -17.72
N HIS A 11 -1.98 12.75 -17.21
CA HIS A 11 -0.86 11.83 -17.09
C HIS A 11 -0.69 11.26 -15.69
N TRP A 12 -1.51 11.66 -14.70
CA TRP A 12 -1.43 11.11 -13.35
C TRP A 12 -2.79 10.78 -12.77
N SER A 13 -2.81 9.87 -11.82
CA SER A 13 -3.97 9.60 -10.96
C SER A 13 -3.55 9.18 -9.56
N VAL A 14 -4.44 9.41 -8.62
CA VAL A 14 -4.38 8.99 -7.22
C VAL A 14 -5.66 8.21 -6.94
N SER A 15 -5.51 6.98 -6.48
CA SER A 15 -6.61 6.14 -6.01
C SER A 15 -6.48 5.89 -4.52
N ALA A 16 -7.59 5.97 -3.80
CA ALA A 16 -7.67 5.74 -2.38
C ALA A 16 -8.70 4.62 -2.12
N VAL A 17 -8.31 3.61 -1.34
CA VAL A 17 -9.17 2.48 -0.97
C VAL A 17 -9.18 2.39 0.55
N THR A 18 -10.36 2.43 1.17
CA THR A 18 -10.46 2.35 2.63
C THR A 18 -10.55 0.92 3.11
N HIS A 19 -9.94 0.62 4.25
CA HIS A 19 -10.08 -0.68 4.91
C HIS A 19 -10.56 -0.50 6.35
N SER A 20 -11.50 -1.33 6.78
CA SER A 20 -11.85 -1.41 8.20
C SER A 20 -10.70 -2.01 8.99
N THR A 21 -10.40 -1.42 10.13
CA THR A 21 -9.33 -1.84 11.05
C THR A 21 -9.80 -1.68 12.50
N THR A 22 -9.00 -2.15 13.44
CA THR A 22 -9.28 -1.91 14.87
C THR A 22 -9.26 -0.41 15.14
N GLY A 23 -10.39 0.12 15.60
CA GLY A 23 -10.51 1.54 15.96
C GLY A 23 -10.97 2.47 14.82
N GLY A 24 -11.31 1.94 13.64
CA GLY A 24 -11.91 2.75 12.57
C GLY A 24 -11.52 2.26 11.17
N PHE A 25 -11.13 3.20 10.32
CA PHE A 25 -10.80 2.97 8.92
C PHE A 25 -9.43 3.55 8.58
N ASP A 26 -8.61 2.77 7.89
CA ASP A 26 -7.38 3.26 7.26
C ASP A 26 -7.56 3.36 5.74
N CYS A 27 -6.53 3.80 5.03
CA CYS A 27 -6.57 3.98 3.58
C CYS A 27 -5.27 3.56 2.90
N SER A 28 -5.38 2.73 1.87
CA SER A 28 -4.31 2.45 0.90
C SER A 28 -4.40 3.44 -0.25
N ILE A 29 -3.28 4.07 -0.58
CA ILE A 29 -3.15 5.12 -1.58
C ILE A 29 -2.25 4.60 -2.70
N LYS A 30 -2.74 4.63 -3.93
CA LYS A 30 -1.99 4.29 -5.13
C LYS A 30 -1.87 5.51 -6.03
N ILE A 31 -0.65 5.84 -6.41
CA ILE A 31 -0.30 6.90 -7.35
C ILE A 31 0.19 6.26 -8.63
N SER A 32 -0.34 6.72 -9.76
CA SER A 32 0.14 6.39 -11.09
C SER A 32 0.48 7.68 -11.81
N HIS A 33 1.65 7.75 -12.46
CA HIS A 33 2.07 8.89 -13.27
C HIS A 33 2.81 8.38 -14.51
N THR A 34 2.29 8.69 -15.68
CA THR A 34 2.87 8.33 -16.98
C THR A 34 3.67 9.52 -17.49
N ALA A 35 4.99 9.36 -17.58
CA ALA A 35 5.87 10.37 -18.15
C ALA A 35 6.59 9.81 -19.38
N PRO A 36 7.19 10.65 -20.25
CA PRO A 36 7.99 10.17 -21.39
C PRO A 36 9.10 9.20 -20.98
N GLU A 37 9.61 9.31 -19.76
CA GLU A 37 10.65 8.45 -19.19
C GLU A 37 10.13 7.09 -18.71
N GLY A 38 8.81 6.93 -18.59
CA GLY A 38 8.15 5.70 -18.19
C GLY A 38 6.96 5.89 -17.25
N GLU A 39 6.33 4.78 -16.89
CA GLU A 39 5.23 4.75 -15.92
C GLU A 39 5.78 4.64 -14.50
N PHE A 40 5.41 5.58 -13.65
CA PHE A 40 5.67 5.58 -12.23
C PHE A 40 4.44 5.09 -11.48
N ASN A 41 4.60 4.04 -10.69
CA ASN A 41 3.58 3.56 -9.77
C ASN A 41 4.13 3.54 -8.35
N HIS A 42 3.37 4.08 -7.40
CA HIS A 42 3.72 4.07 -5.99
C HIS A 42 2.49 3.79 -5.13
N GLU A 43 2.64 2.90 -4.16
CA GLU A 43 1.57 2.52 -3.26
C GLU A 43 2.05 2.60 -1.82
N PHE A 44 1.24 3.22 -0.96
CA PHE A 44 1.53 3.36 0.46
C PHE A 44 0.22 3.46 1.24
N LYS A 45 0.31 3.31 2.56
CA LYS A 45 -0.83 3.39 3.47
C LYS A 45 -0.79 4.71 4.23
N HIS A 46 -1.93 5.41 4.33
CA HIS A 46 -2.04 6.59 5.19
C HIS A 46 -1.75 6.17 6.64
N SER A 47 -0.95 6.97 7.34
CA SER A 47 -0.45 6.65 8.70
C SER A 47 -1.50 6.69 9.81
N SER A 48 -2.74 7.11 9.52
CA SER A 48 -3.76 7.45 10.52
C SER A 48 -4.99 6.58 10.36
N ILE A 49 -5.70 6.37 11.46
CA ILE A 49 -6.99 5.68 11.51
C ILE A 49 -8.07 6.74 11.71
N TRP A 50 -9.13 6.66 10.92
CA TRP A 50 -10.24 7.62 10.90
C TRP A 50 -11.54 6.98 11.39
N PRO A 51 -12.42 7.75 12.05
CA PRO A 51 -13.72 7.23 12.51
C PRO A 51 -14.64 6.75 11.38
N THR A 52 -14.55 7.37 10.19
CA THR A 52 -15.42 7.04 9.06
C THR A 52 -14.66 6.73 7.77
N GLU A 53 -15.25 5.88 6.92
CA GLU A 53 -14.75 5.59 5.57
C GLU A 53 -14.58 6.88 4.74
N ARG A 54 -15.52 7.84 4.86
CA ARG A 54 -15.48 9.12 4.12
C ARG A 54 -14.25 9.94 4.49
N GLU A 55 -13.93 10.03 5.77
CA GLU A 55 -12.77 10.80 6.20
C GLU A 55 -11.47 10.12 5.77
N ALA A 56 -11.39 8.79 5.90
CA ALA A 56 -10.25 8.00 5.45
C ALA A 56 -9.97 8.17 3.95
N VAL A 57 -11.00 8.10 3.10
CA VAL A 57 -10.82 8.24 1.64
C VAL A 57 -10.42 9.67 1.26
N LEU A 58 -11.03 10.69 1.88
CA LEU A 58 -10.70 12.09 1.60
C LEU A 58 -9.28 12.44 2.07
N ALA A 59 -8.84 11.87 3.19
CA ALA A 59 -7.47 12.02 3.68
C ALA A 59 -6.47 11.35 2.72
N GLY A 60 -6.75 10.12 2.29
CA GLY A 60 -5.89 9.41 1.34
C GLY A 60 -5.76 10.12 -0.01
N LEU A 61 -6.86 10.65 -0.54
CA LEU A 61 -6.82 11.45 -1.78
C LEU A 61 -5.99 12.72 -1.62
N ARG A 62 -6.14 13.44 -0.50
CA ARG A 62 -5.35 14.66 -0.23
C ARG A 62 -3.86 14.36 -0.11
N GLU A 63 -3.48 13.33 0.65
CA GLU A 63 -2.09 12.93 0.81
C GLU A 63 -1.47 12.53 -0.53
N GLY A 64 -2.18 11.71 -1.33
CA GLY A 64 -1.72 11.33 -2.66
C GLY A 64 -1.57 12.52 -3.61
N MET A 65 -2.49 13.49 -3.60
CA MET A 65 -2.36 14.72 -4.40
C MET A 65 -1.13 15.55 -4.01
N VAL A 66 -0.86 15.70 -2.71
CA VAL A 66 0.35 16.38 -2.23
C VAL A 66 1.61 15.65 -2.72
N TRP A 67 1.60 14.32 -2.65
CA TRP A 67 2.72 13.51 -3.14
C TRP A 67 2.98 13.72 -4.64
N VAL A 68 1.93 13.73 -5.47
CA VAL A 68 2.03 14.04 -6.90
C VAL A 68 2.63 15.43 -7.12
N GLN A 69 2.13 16.46 -6.41
CA GLN A 69 2.67 17.82 -6.51
C GLN A 69 4.16 17.90 -6.13
N LEU A 70 4.56 17.18 -5.08
CA LEU A 70 5.96 17.10 -4.67
C LEU A 70 6.83 16.35 -5.68
N LYS A 71 6.29 15.31 -6.34
CA LYS A 71 6.99 14.60 -7.41
C LYS A 71 7.16 15.49 -8.66
N MET A 72 6.09 16.18 -9.09
CA MET A 72 6.12 17.07 -10.26
C MET A 72 7.00 18.31 -10.06
N SER A 73 7.13 18.79 -8.82
CA SER A 73 8.07 19.86 -8.46
C SER A 73 9.51 19.39 -8.28
N ASN A 74 9.82 18.12 -8.55
CA ASN A 74 11.11 17.48 -8.30
C ASN A 74 11.59 17.52 -6.84
N THR A 75 10.68 17.74 -5.88
CA THR A 75 10.99 17.69 -4.43
C THR A 75 11.21 16.24 -3.97
N LEU A 76 10.47 15.28 -4.55
CA LEU A 76 10.65 13.85 -4.30
C LEU A 76 11.34 13.16 -5.48
N SER A 77 12.54 12.64 -5.25
CA SER A 77 13.32 11.88 -6.22
C SER A 77 13.25 10.36 -5.96
N ILE A 78 12.04 9.79 -5.97
CA ILE A 78 11.88 8.32 -6.02
C ILE A 78 11.92 7.87 -7.48
N GLY A 79 12.77 6.88 -7.77
CA GLY A 79 12.95 6.31 -9.11
C GLY A 79 11.76 5.48 -9.58
N LEU A 80 11.70 5.21 -10.90
CA LEU A 80 10.76 4.26 -11.49
C LEU A 80 11.00 2.89 -10.86
N SER A 81 10.18 2.50 -9.88
CA SER A 81 10.37 1.25 -9.16
C SER A 81 9.91 0.08 -10.03
N GLY A 82 10.85 -0.53 -10.75
CA GLY A 82 10.73 -1.92 -11.17
C GLY A 82 10.71 -2.82 -9.94
N ALA A 83 9.59 -3.53 -9.74
CA ALA A 83 9.39 -4.61 -8.77
C ALA A 83 9.49 -4.21 -7.28
N GLN A 84 8.33 -3.86 -6.71
CA GLN A 84 8.11 -3.90 -5.26
C GLN A 84 8.31 -5.35 -4.78
N ARG A 85 9.47 -5.62 -4.17
CA ARG A 85 9.84 -6.93 -3.63
C ARG A 85 8.90 -7.26 -2.47
N SER A 86 7.86 -8.05 -2.76
CA SER A 86 6.96 -8.63 -1.78
C SER A 86 7.78 -9.42 -0.76
N HIS A 87 7.94 -8.89 0.45
CA HIS A 87 8.36 -9.66 1.60
C HIS A 87 7.21 -10.61 1.96
N ARG A 88 7.12 -11.76 1.28
CA ARG A 88 6.42 -12.92 1.83
C ARG A 88 7.25 -13.43 2.99
N SER A 89 6.81 -13.13 4.21
CA SER A 89 7.31 -13.78 5.41
C SER A 89 6.93 -15.26 5.32
N ALA A 90 7.91 -16.12 5.03
CA ALA A 90 7.77 -17.56 5.13
C ALA A 90 7.76 -17.94 6.62
N SER A 91 6.59 -17.87 7.24
CA SER A 91 6.33 -18.52 8.52
C SER A 91 5.56 -19.81 8.25
N ASP A 92 6.21 -20.78 7.63
CA ASP A 92 5.78 -22.19 7.71
C ASP A 92 6.94 -23.10 7.28
N GLU A 93 7.84 -23.40 8.21
CA GLU A 93 8.72 -24.56 8.06
C GLU A 93 8.51 -25.48 9.26
N ALA A 94 8.14 -26.70 8.92
CA ALA A 94 7.51 -27.69 9.76
C ALA A 94 8.41 -28.19 10.89
N ARG A 95 7.80 -28.43 12.05
CA ARG A 95 8.39 -29.19 13.16
C ARG A 95 8.71 -30.62 12.70
N PRO A 96 9.94 -31.15 12.90
CA PRO A 96 10.20 -32.56 12.66
C PRO A 96 9.55 -33.44 13.74
N ALA A 97 8.95 -34.54 13.28
CA ALA A 97 8.32 -35.57 14.10
C ALA A 97 9.35 -36.23 15.04
N SER A 98 8.99 -36.32 16.32
CA SER A 98 9.75 -37.04 17.33
C SER A 98 9.73 -38.54 17.02
N VAL A 99 10.88 -39.10 16.61
CA VAL A 99 11.08 -40.55 16.52
C VAL A 99 11.13 -41.12 17.94
N ARG A 100 10.12 -41.92 18.27
CA ARG A 100 10.00 -42.63 19.54
C ARG A 100 10.67 -44.00 19.33
N ALA A 101 11.93 -44.12 19.75
CA ALA A 101 12.59 -45.43 19.82
C ALA A 101 11.96 -46.22 20.97
N ALA A 102 11.29 -47.32 20.63
CA ALA A 102 10.87 -48.33 21.60
C ALA A 102 12.11 -49.14 22.00
N ASN A 103 12.35 -49.23 23.31
CA ASN A 103 13.14 -50.30 23.90
C ASN A 103 12.31 -51.58 23.81
N GLU A 104 12.87 -52.63 23.24
CA GLU A 104 12.42 -54.00 23.46
C GLU A 104 13.55 -54.75 24.18
N ASP A 105 13.13 -55.55 25.17
CA ASP A 105 13.92 -56.38 26.09
C ASP A 105 14.74 -57.48 25.39
#